data_AF-X1NWT6-F1
#
_entry.id   AF-X1NWT6-F1
#
_cell.length_a   1.000
_cell.length_b   1.000
_cell.length_c   1.000
_cell.angle_alpha   90.00
_cell.angle_beta   90.00
_cell.angle_gamma   90.00
#
_symmetry.space_group_name_H-M   'P 1'
#
loop_
_entity.id
_entity.type
_entity.pdbx_description
1 polymer ?
#
loop_
_entity_poly.entity_id
_entity_poly.type
_entity_poly.pdbx_seq_one_letter_code
_entity_poly.pdbx_strand_id
1 'polypeptide(L)'
;RIYVVYQSTYYAANKEAFNRKMAYGLGDGLNEWSLITADTKSKELRMTQFSAKGALFMSAWDPIGTEGFNDVYSLNLAYPMIDRGMFEHPASAIPTPWRVVPEEVETEVSRDKETGDVVGDILVSPDAIKYDSAKKEWYKVGADVKAMSTGTYSFRWGNFHHGLPITTTNILYASAFIQEWINQDGEGDKYYDAAYERERRPDQETDKGMVLNPDGTITT
;
A
#
# COMPACT_ATOMS: atom_id res chain seq x y z
N ARG A 1 -12.65 -16.34 -8.65
CA ARG A 1 -11.59 -16.07 -9.66
C ARG A 1 -11.77 -17.08 -10.79
N ILE A 2 -11.92 -16.64 -12.04
CA ILE A 2 -11.84 -17.52 -13.22
C ILE A 2 -10.44 -17.32 -13.78
N TYR A 3 -9.59 -18.35 -13.69
CA TYR A 3 -8.25 -18.31 -14.26
C TYR A 3 -8.33 -18.71 -15.74
N VAL A 4 -8.07 -17.76 -16.64
CA VAL A 4 -8.22 -17.95 -18.10
C VAL A 4 -6.89 -18.24 -18.81
N VAL A 5 -5.76 -18.05 -18.12
CA VAL A 5 -4.40 -18.25 -18.64
C VAL A 5 -3.52 -18.86 -17.55
N TYR A 6 -2.65 -19.79 -17.92
CA TYR A 6 -1.61 -20.37 -17.06
C TYR A 6 -0.27 -20.28 -17.79
N GLN A 7 0.78 -19.89 -17.05
CA GLN A 7 2.15 -19.82 -17.56
C GLN A 7 3.06 -20.68 -16.69
N SER A 8 3.80 -21.60 -17.32
CA SER A 8 4.90 -22.34 -16.69
C SER A 8 6.22 -21.65 -17.01
N THR A 9 6.93 -21.16 -16.01
CA THR A 9 8.29 -20.62 -16.16
C THR A 9 9.23 -21.31 -15.18
N TYR A 10 10.45 -21.58 -15.62
CA TYR A 10 11.50 -22.13 -14.75
C TYR A 10 12.36 -21.01 -14.18
N TYR A 11 12.61 -21.10 -12.88
CA TYR A 11 13.57 -20.24 -12.20
C TYR A 11 14.77 -21.09 -11.78
N ALA A 12 15.99 -20.57 -11.99
CA ALA A 12 17.22 -21.25 -11.61
C ALA A 12 17.81 -20.62 -10.34
N ALA A 13 18.25 -21.47 -9.41
CA ALA A 13 19.01 -21.06 -8.24
C ALA A 13 20.18 -22.03 -8.03
N ASN A 14 21.36 -21.51 -7.69
CA ASN A 14 22.50 -22.35 -7.33
C ASN A 14 22.28 -22.95 -5.93
N LYS A 15 21.85 -24.21 -5.85
CA LYS A 15 21.60 -24.92 -4.59
C LYS A 15 22.79 -24.86 -3.63
N GLU A 16 24.03 -24.86 -4.14
CA GLU A 16 25.23 -24.85 -3.30
C GLU A 16 25.43 -23.52 -2.56
N ALA A 17 24.84 -22.42 -3.05
CA ALA A 17 24.94 -21.11 -2.44
C ALA A 17 24.01 -20.91 -1.22
N PHE A 18 23.02 -21.78 -1.02
CA PHE A 18 21.99 -21.63 0.01
C PHE A 18 22.10 -22.68 1.12
N ASN A 19 21.72 -22.30 2.34
CA ASN A 19 21.56 -23.22 3.47
C ASN A 19 20.22 -23.97 3.39
N ARG A 20 19.18 -23.31 2.86
CA ARG A 20 17.83 -23.83 2.69
C ARG A 20 17.14 -23.20 1.49
N LYS A 21 16.04 -23.81 1.04
CA LYS A 21 15.23 -23.26 -0.06
C LYS A 21 14.59 -21.94 0.38
N MET A 22 14.59 -20.95 -0.50
CA MET A 22 13.87 -19.69 -0.32
C MET A 22 12.36 -19.92 -0.33
N ALA A 23 11.61 -19.03 0.32
CA ALA A 23 10.17 -18.94 0.09
C ALA A 23 9.89 -18.52 -1.36
N TYR A 24 8.79 -18.97 -1.93
CA TYR A 24 8.31 -18.59 -3.26
C TYR A 24 6.80 -18.73 -3.25
N GLY A 25 6.09 -17.89 -4.01
CA GLY A 25 4.65 -18.02 -4.09
C GLY A 25 4.23 -19.08 -5.12
N LEU A 26 3.10 -19.72 -4.85
CA LEU A 26 2.59 -20.80 -5.70
C LEU A 26 2.02 -20.30 -7.04
N GLY A 27 1.59 -19.03 -7.09
CA GLY A 27 1.00 -18.41 -8.29
C GLY A 27 1.93 -17.49 -9.08
N ASP A 28 2.92 -16.90 -8.42
CA ASP A 28 3.81 -15.86 -8.95
C ASP A 28 5.31 -16.27 -8.96
N GLY A 29 5.67 -17.38 -8.31
CA GLY A 29 7.03 -17.93 -8.35
C GLY A 29 8.01 -17.19 -7.45
N LEU A 30 9.19 -16.84 -7.98
CA LEU A 30 10.16 -16.03 -7.22
C LEU A 30 9.63 -14.60 -7.10
N ASN A 31 9.54 -14.10 -5.88
CA ASN A 31 8.97 -12.79 -5.55
C ASN A 31 9.74 -12.12 -4.39
N GLU A 32 9.20 -11.04 -3.82
CA GLU A 32 9.82 -10.31 -2.69
C GLU A 32 10.21 -11.24 -1.54
N TRP A 33 9.39 -12.26 -1.24
CA TRP A 33 9.66 -13.23 -0.17
C TRP A 33 10.85 -14.12 -0.47
N SER A 34 11.09 -14.44 -1.74
CA SER A 34 12.30 -15.16 -2.13
C SER A 34 13.56 -14.38 -1.76
N LEU A 35 13.51 -13.05 -1.84
CA LEU A 35 14.64 -12.18 -1.56
C LEU A 35 14.83 -12.00 -0.06
N ILE A 36 13.75 -11.69 0.65
CA ILE A 36 13.75 -11.46 2.10
C ILE A 36 14.13 -12.73 2.87
N THR A 37 13.68 -13.90 2.41
CA THR A 37 13.96 -15.19 3.09
C THR A 37 15.22 -15.90 2.59
N ALA A 38 15.97 -15.26 1.68
CA ALA A 38 17.20 -15.83 1.14
C ALA A 38 18.23 -16.06 2.24
N ASP A 39 18.54 -17.33 2.48
CA ASP A 39 19.55 -17.75 3.45
C ASP A 39 20.75 -18.33 2.72
N THR A 40 21.65 -17.43 2.30
CA THR A 40 22.87 -17.79 1.59
C THR A 40 24.01 -18.09 2.56
N LYS A 41 24.90 -18.99 2.15
CA LYS A 41 26.10 -19.37 2.94
C LYS A 41 27.05 -18.18 3.13
N SER A 42 27.17 -17.32 2.12
CA SER A 42 28.06 -16.16 2.12
C SER A 42 27.45 -14.89 2.72
N LYS A 43 26.14 -14.89 3.05
CA LYS A 43 25.36 -13.68 3.37
C LYS A 43 25.29 -12.66 2.24
N GLU A 44 25.67 -13.05 1.03
CA GLU A 44 25.43 -12.30 -0.20
C GLU A 44 24.38 -13.03 -1.04
N LEU A 45 23.37 -12.30 -1.51
CA LEU A 45 22.44 -12.78 -2.54
C LEU A 45 22.78 -12.10 -3.86
N ARG A 46 23.08 -12.89 -4.90
CA ARG A 46 23.26 -12.38 -6.25
C ARG A 46 22.06 -12.78 -7.10
N MET A 47 21.44 -11.79 -7.72
CA MET A 47 20.26 -11.96 -8.56
C MET A 47 20.56 -11.53 -9.98
N THR A 48 20.00 -12.25 -10.94
CA THR A 48 20.04 -11.87 -12.34
C THR A 48 18.61 -11.69 -12.82
N GLN A 49 18.32 -10.51 -13.37
CA GLN A 49 17.05 -10.21 -14.00
C GLN A 49 17.28 -10.04 -15.50
N PHE A 50 16.39 -10.59 -16.32
CA PHE A 50 16.51 -10.54 -17.78
C PHE A 50 15.44 -9.61 -18.37
N SER A 51 15.86 -8.67 -19.21
CA SER A 51 14.99 -7.79 -19.99
C SER A 51 15.20 -7.99 -21.48
N ALA A 52 14.13 -8.42 -22.17
CA ALA A 52 14.16 -8.59 -23.62
C ALA A 52 14.35 -7.26 -24.37
N LYS A 53 14.03 -6.12 -23.74
CA LYS A 53 14.19 -4.78 -24.31
C LYS A 53 15.61 -4.22 -24.20
N GLY A 54 16.53 -4.91 -23.54
CA GLY A 54 17.95 -4.51 -23.42
C GLY A 54 18.24 -3.41 -22.37
N ALA A 55 17.24 -2.65 -21.94
CA ALA A 55 17.31 -1.80 -20.74
C ALA A 55 16.66 -2.52 -19.55
N LEU A 56 17.38 -2.54 -18.43
CA LEU A 56 16.89 -3.17 -17.20
C LEU A 56 15.90 -2.27 -16.46
N PHE A 57 16.23 -0.99 -16.28
CA PHE A 57 15.32 -0.01 -15.66
C PHE A 57 14.53 0.69 -16.76
N MET A 58 13.21 0.55 -16.73
CA MET A 58 12.31 1.14 -17.72
C MET A 58 11.48 2.30 -17.15
N SER A 59 11.50 2.46 -15.83
CA SER A 59 10.89 3.57 -15.11
C SER A 59 11.94 4.44 -14.42
N ALA A 60 11.53 5.65 -14.03
CA ALA A 60 12.34 6.47 -13.14
C ALA A 60 12.49 5.77 -11.78
N TRP A 61 13.65 5.98 -11.14
CA TRP A 61 13.85 5.56 -9.75
C TRP A 61 13.16 6.56 -8.82
N ASP A 62 11.83 6.52 -8.81
CA ASP A 62 10.94 7.43 -8.09
C ASP A 62 9.84 6.62 -7.41
N PRO A 63 9.64 6.74 -6.08
CA PRO A 63 8.54 6.09 -5.38
C PRO A 63 7.19 6.81 -5.53
N ILE A 64 7.14 7.98 -6.18
CA ILE A 64 5.94 8.80 -6.33
C ILE A 64 5.34 8.66 -7.73
N GLY A 65 4.01 8.68 -7.81
CA GLY A 65 3.28 8.69 -9.08
C GLY A 65 3.15 7.32 -9.76
N THR A 66 2.53 7.32 -10.93
CA THR A 66 2.34 6.12 -11.77
C THR A 66 3.55 5.82 -12.66
N GLU A 67 4.48 6.77 -12.78
CA GLU A 67 5.60 6.72 -13.72
C GLU A 67 6.90 6.21 -13.08
N GLY A 68 6.95 6.20 -11.75
CA GLY A 68 8.05 5.70 -10.93
C GLY A 68 7.79 4.28 -10.44
N PHE A 69 8.84 3.46 -10.33
CA PHE A 69 8.75 2.07 -9.86
C PHE A 69 7.67 1.21 -10.55
N ASN A 70 7.33 1.50 -11.81
CA ASN A 70 6.25 0.80 -12.53
C ASN A 70 6.73 -0.43 -13.33
N ASP A 71 8.04 -0.71 -13.30
CA ASP A 71 8.64 -1.88 -13.94
C ASP A 71 9.09 -2.93 -12.92
N VAL A 72 8.97 -4.22 -13.28
CA VAL A 72 9.29 -5.35 -12.39
C VAL A 72 10.74 -5.34 -11.90
N TYR A 73 11.66 -4.75 -12.66
CA TYR A 73 13.08 -4.73 -12.34
C TYR A 73 13.38 -3.77 -11.19
N SER A 74 12.78 -2.59 -11.25
CA SER A 74 12.80 -1.59 -10.18
C SER A 74 12.09 -2.12 -8.93
N LEU A 75 10.92 -2.76 -9.09
CA LEU A 75 10.15 -3.32 -7.96
C LEU A 75 10.88 -4.44 -7.21
N ASN A 76 11.60 -5.31 -7.91
CA ASN A 76 12.42 -6.35 -7.29
C ASN A 76 13.56 -5.80 -6.42
N LEU A 77 13.93 -4.53 -6.59
CA LEU A 77 14.87 -3.84 -5.70
C LEU A 77 14.14 -3.04 -4.62
N ALA A 78 13.10 -2.30 -5.00
CA ALA A 78 12.36 -1.40 -4.11
C ALA A 78 11.61 -2.13 -2.99
N TYR A 79 10.90 -3.22 -3.31
CA TYR A 79 10.03 -3.90 -2.34
C TYR A 79 10.77 -4.50 -1.13
N PRO A 80 11.93 -5.16 -1.28
CA PRO A 80 12.71 -5.61 -0.12
C PRO A 80 13.22 -4.48 0.80
N MET A 81 13.18 -3.22 0.35
CA MET A 81 13.60 -2.06 1.15
C MET A 81 12.46 -1.43 1.95
N ILE A 82 11.22 -1.91 1.82
CA ILE A 82 10.08 -1.40 2.54
C ILE A 82 9.32 -2.54 3.22
N ASP A 83 8.72 -2.26 4.37
CA ASP A 83 7.79 -3.20 4.99
C ASP A 83 6.35 -2.79 4.66
N ARG A 84 5.56 -3.75 4.20
CA ARG A 84 4.14 -3.53 3.91
C ARG A 84 3.32 -3.52 5.20
N GLY A 85 2.16 -2.86 5.18
CA GLY A 85 1.18 -2.96 6.25
C GLY A 85 0.66 -4.39 6.43
N MET A 86 0.23 -4.99 5.31
CA MET A 86 -0.24 -6.38 5.22
C MET A 86 0.29 -7.01 3.94
N PHE A 87 0.27 -8.34 3.86
CA PHE A 87 0.68 -9.09 2.66
C PHE A 87 -0.20 -10.33 2.46
N GLU A 88 -0.20 -10.89 1.26
CA GLU A 88 -0.86 -12.17 0.98
C GLU A 88 0.07 -13.33 1.36
N HIS A 89 -0.39 -14.25 2.21
CA HIS A 89 0.43 -15.39 2.61
C HIS A 89 0.79 -16.26 1.38
N PRO A 90 2.08 -16.51 1.09
CA PRO A 90 2.52 -17.12 -0.17
C PRO A 90 2.01 -18.55 -0.40
N ALA A 91 1.55 -19.24 0.66
CA ALA A 91 1.01 -20.59 0.57
C ALA A 91 -0.53 -20.67 0.64
N SER A 92 -1.20 -19.72 1.31
CA SER A 92 -2.66 -19.80 1.56
C SER A 92 -3.46 -18.67 0.91
N ALA A 93 -2.77 -17.64 0.40
CA ALA A 93 -3.37 -16.40 -0.11
C ALA A 93 -4.26 -15.65 0.89
N ILE A 94 -4.18 -15.98 2.18
CA ILE A 94 -4.91 -15.28 3.24
C ILE A 94 -4.21 -13.94 3.51
N PRO A 95 -4.95 -12.81 3.53
CA PRO A 95 -4.41 -11.52 3.98
C PRO A 95 -3.82 -11.66 5.39
N THR A 96 -2.53 -11.38 5.51
CA THR A 96 -1.76 -11.58 6.74
C THR A 96 -1.21 -10.24 7.25
N PRO A 97 -1.49 -9.89 8.53
CA PRO A 97 -0.96 -8.70 9.15
C PRO A 97 0.57 -8.71 9.28
N TRP A 98 1.23 -7.62 8.89
CA TRP A 98 2.67 -7.43 9.11
C TRP A 98 2.97 -6.22 9.97
N ARG A 99 2.99 -5.01 9.41
CA ARG A 99 3.19 -3.75 10.15
C ARG A 99 1.89 -3.13 10.64
N VAL A 100 0.77 -3.41 9.97
CA VAL A 100 -0.57 -2.95 10.33
C VAL A 100 -1.41 -4.17 10.71
N VAL A 101 -2.01 -4.14 11.89
CA VAL A 101 -2.78 -5.24 12.46
C VAL A 101 -4.24 -4.80 12.59
N PRO A 102 -5.16 -5.36 11.78
CA PRO A 102 -6.58 -5.10 11.96
C PRO A 102 -7.06 -5.72 13.27
N GLU A 103 -7.80 -4.95 14.06
CA GLU A 103 -8.39 -5.39 15.33
C GLU A 103 -9.89 -5.59 15.19
N GLU A 104 -10.58 -4.58 14.65
CA GLU A 104 -12.01 -4.58 14.43
C GLU A 104 -12.27 -4.10 13.01
N VAL A 105 -12.85 -4.96 12.16
CA VAL A 105 -13.21 -4.61 10.80
C VAL A 105 -14.66 -4.97 10.59
N GLU A 106 -15.43 -3.99 10.14
CA GLU A 106 -16.86 -4.11 9.93
C GLU A 106 -17.25 -3.60 8.54
N THR A 107 -18.32 -4.15 7.99
CA THR A 107 -18.89 -3.69 6.73
C THR A 107 -20.40 -3.82 6.82
N GLU A 108 -21.08 -2.69 6.69
CA GLU A 108 -22.54 -2.60 6.70
C GLU A 108 -22.99 -1.80 5.50
N VAL A 109 -23.75 -2.45 4.63
CA VAL A 109 -24.25 -1.86 3.41
C VAL A 109 -25.71 -2.19 3.19
N SER A 110 -26.43 -1.25 2.60
CA SER A 110 -27.79 -1.43 2.12
C SER A 110 -27.93 -0.93 0.68
N ARG A 111 -29.09 -1.21 0.08
CA ARG A 111 -29.44 -0.61 -1.21
C ARG A 111 -30.29 0.61 -0.97
N ASP A 112 -29.86 1.73 -1.51
CA ASP A 112 -30.66 2.94 -1.55
C ASP A 112 -31.94 2.67 -2.36
N LYS A 113 -33.09 3.08 -1.81
CA LYS A 113 -34.40 2.71 -2.37
C LYS A 113 -34.76 3.52 -3.62
N GLU A 114 -34.15 4.68 -3.81
CA GLU A 114 -34.46 5.59 -4.92
C GLU A 114 -33.52 5.36 -6.10
N THR A 115 -32.23 5.23 -5.83
CA THR A 115 -31.17 5.07 -6.83
C THR A 115 -30.87 3.59 -7.13
N GLY A 116 -31.09 2.70 -6.17
CA GLY A 116 -30.69 1.29 -6.25
C GLY A 116 -29.22 1.04 -5.96
N ASP A 117 -28.44 2.10 -5.71
CA ASP A 117 -27.01 2.03 -5.43
C ASP A 117 -26.73 1.37 -4.07
N VAL A 118 -25.54 0.78 -3.95
CA VAL A 118 -25.06 0.28 -2.66
C VAL A 118 -24.56 1.47 -1.85
N VAL A 119 -25.07 1.64 -0.63
CA VAL A 119 -24.69 2.70 0.31
C VAL A 119 -24.20 2.09 1.62
N GLY A 120 -23.35 2.83 2.33
CA GLY A 120 -22.85 2.42 3.64
C GLY A 120 -23.77 2.88 4.76
N ASP A 121 -23.84 2.10 5.84
CA ASP A 121 -24.68 2.40 7.00
C ASP A 121 -23.91 2.67 8.30
N ILE A 122 -22.58 2.53 8.26
CA ILE A 122 -21.71 2.79 9.40
C ILE A 122 -21.55 4.29 9.58
N LEU A 123 -21.91 4.82 10.76
CA LEU A 123 -21.68 6.23 11.10
C LEU A 123 -20.21 6.47 11.39
N VAL A 124 -19.63 7.43 10.66
CA VAL A 124 -18.26 7.89 10.91
C VAL A 124 -18.27 8.86 12.08
N SER A 125 -17.25 8.76 12.95
CA SER A 125 -17.11 9.69 14.07
C SER A 125 -17.04 11.13 13.55
N PRO A 126 -17.77 12.08 14.16
CA PRO A 126 -17.69 13.49 13.78
C PRO A 126 -16.31 14.10 14.06
N ASP A 127 -15.51 13.45 14.90
CA ASP A 127 -14.12 13.82 15.20
C ASP A 127 -13.10 13.20 14.24
N ALA A 128 -13.52 12.34 13.31
CA ALA A 128 -12.63 11.86 12.26
C ALA A 128 -12.10 13.05 11.44
N ILE A 129 -10.85 12.94 11.00
CA ILE A 129 -10.12 14.01 10.33
C ILE A 129 -9.83 13.68 8.87
N LYS A 130 -9.86 14.71 8.04
CA LYS A 130 -9.34 14.73 6.68
C LYS A 130 -8.43 15.94 6.49
N TYR A 131 -7.59 15.89 5.46
CA TYR A 131 -6.67 16.98 5.13
C TYR A 131 -7.26 17.84 4.00
N ASP A 132 -7.29 19.15 4.20
CA ASP A 132 -7.62 20.15 3.19
C ASP A 132 -6.30 20.69 2.61
N SER A 133 -5.99 20.32 1.37
CA SER A 133 -4.77 20.75 0.69
C SER A 133 -4.76 22.27 0.47
N ALA A 134 -5.87 22.89 0.07
CA ALA A 134 -5.90 24.32 -0.21
C ALA A 134 -5.61 25.17 1.04
N LYS A 135 -6.11 24.74 2.21
CA LYS A 135 -5.89 25.42 3.50
C LYS A 135 -4.67 24.93 4.27
N LYS A 136 -4.07 23.82 3.84
CA LYS A 136 -2.95 23.13 4.51
C LYS A 136 -3.26 22.73 5.95
N GLU A 137 -4.49 22.32 6.23
CA GLU A 137 -4.96 22.01 7.59
C GLU A 137 -5.77 20.71 7.66
N TRP A 138 -5.76 20.09 8.84
CA TRP A 138 -6.65 18.98 9.15
C TRP A 138 -7.97 19.53 9.66
N TYR A 139 -9.08 19.03 9.12
CA TYR A 139 -10.42 19.40 9.53
C TYR A 139 -11.21 18.17 9.97
N LYS A 140 -12.16 18.39 10.89
CA LYS A 140 -13.10 17.36 11.31
C LYS A 140 -14.18 17.16 10.25
N VAL A 141 -14.50 15.91 9.92
CA VAL A 141 -15.48 15.58 8.88
C VAL A 141 -16.90 16.00 9.26
N GLY A 142 -17.21 16.09 10.56
CA GLY A 142 -18.53 16.49 11.05
C GLY A 142 -19.52 15.33 11.11
N ALA A 143 -20.74 15.64 11.53
CA ALA A 143 -21.80 14.64 11.72
C ALA A 143 -22.39 14.13 10.40
N ASP A 144 -23.17 13.06 10.49
CA ASP A 144 -23.98 12.49 9.40
C ASP A 144 -23.19 11.95 8.18
N VAL A 145 -21.89 11.71 8.34
CA VAL A 145 -21.07 10.99 7.37
C VAL A 145 -21.23 9.49 7.58
N LYS A 146 -21.47 8.76 6.48
CA LYS A 146 -21.56 7.30 6.48
C LYS A 146 -20.49 6.64 5.63
N ALA A 147 -20.01 5.50 6.08
CA ALA A 147 -19.05 4.64 5.40
C ALA A 147 -19.65 3.24 5.16
N MET A 148 -19.18 2.55 4.12
CA MET A 148 -19.54 1.15 3.86
C MET A 148 -18.80 0.18 4.76
N SER A 149 -17.57 0.52 5.11
CA SER A 149 -16.69 -0.29 5.94
C SER A 149 -15.94 0.62 6.90
N THR A 150 -15.57 0.08 8.06
CA THR A 150 -14.68 0.71 9.03
C THR A 150 -13.65 -0.31 9.50
N GLY A 151 -12.46 0.15 9.85
CA GLY A 151 -11.43 -0.69 10.44
C GLY A 151 -10.64 0.05 11.51
N THR A 152 -10.48 -0.57 12.68
CA THR A 152 -9.53 -0.13 13.71
C THR A 152 -8.25 -0.96 13.59
N TYR A 153 -7.12 -0.26 13.52
CA TYR A 153 -5.81 -0.85 13.26
C TYR A 153 -4.79 -0.45 14.33
N SER A 154 -4.04 -1.44 14.82
CA SER A 154 -2.81 -1.22 15.58
C SER A 154 -1.57 -1.40 14.72
N PHE A 155 -0.44 -0.88 15.20
CA PHE A 155 0.78 -0.74 14.40
C PHE A 155 1.98 -1.37 15.09
N ARG A 156 2.74 -2.16 14.33
CA ARG A 156 4.04 -2.68 14.73
C ARG A 156 5.15 -1.76 14.22
N TRP A 157 5.36 -0.67 14.97
CA TRP A 157 6.33 0.35 14.61
C TRP A 157 7.76 -0.18 14.46
N GLY A 158 8.56 0.56 13.70
CA GLY A 158 9.98 0.30 13.48
C GLY A 158 10.69 1.62 13.25
N ASN A 159 11.91 1.53 12.72
CA ASN A 159 12.68 2.71 12.33
C ASN A 159 12.83 2.73 10.80
N PHE A 160 12.86 3.91 10.22
CA PHE A 160 13.35 4.12 8.86
C PHE A 160 14.84 3.75 8.76
N HIS A 161 15.34 3.54 7.54
CA HIS A 161 16.75 3.15 7.29
C HIS A 161 17.79 4.10 7.89
N HIS A 162 17.48 5.40 8.01
CA HIS A 162 18.35 6.39 8.65
C HIS A 162 18.23 6.44 10.20
N GLY A 163 17.50 5.51 10.81
CA GLY A 163 17.41 5.35 12.26
C GLY A 163 16.29 6.10 12.97
N LEU A 164 15.59 7.03 12.31
CA LEU A 164 14.44 7.71 12.93
C LEU A 164 13.22 6.77 13.08
N PRO A 165 12.46 6.89 14.18
CA PRO A 165 11.28 6.07 14.42
C PRO A 165 10.15 6.42 13.45
N ILE A 166 9.38 5.39 13.08
CA ILE A 166 8.10 5.53 12.37
C ILE A 166 7.01 5.77 13.42
N THR A 167 6.16 6.77 13.19
CA THR A 167 5.10 7.19 14.11
C THR A 167 3.82 7.53 13.34
N THR A 168 2.73 7.79 14.07
CA THR A 168 1.45 8.26 13.51
C THR A 168 1.61 9.51 12.63
N THR A 169 2.57 10.39 12.93
CA THR A 169 2.86 11.56 12.08
C THR A 169 3.24 11.17 10.66
N ASN A 170 3.88 10.02 10.45
CA ASN A 170 4.21 9.54 9.12
C ASN A 170 2.98 9.07 8.34
N ILE A 171 1.96 8.54 9.02
CA ILE A 171 0.67 8.18 8.40
C ILE A 171 -0.08 9.44 7.99
N LEU A 172 -0.13 10.43 8.89
CA LEU A 172 -0.73 11.74 8.59
C LEU A 172 -0.02 12.41 7.41
N TYR A 173 1.32 12.40 7.40
CA TYR A 173 2.09 12.90 6.26
C TYR A 173 1.72 12.18 4.96
N ALA A 174 1.66 10.85 4.96
CA ALA A 174 1.33 10.08 3.75
C ALA A 174 -0.09 10.38 3.23
N SER A 175 -1.05 10.56 4.13
CA SER A 175 -2.43 10.95 3.78
C SER A 175 -2.51 12.38 3.23
N ALA A 176 -1.86 13.34 3.89
CA ALA A 176 -1.80 14.73 3.42
C ALA A 176 -1.06 14.85 2.08
N PHE A 177 0.02 14.08 1.89
CA PHE A 177 0.79 14.04 0.64
C PHE A 177 -0.09 13.68 -0.56
N ILE A 178 -0.98 12.69 -0.41
CA ILE A 178 -1.90 12.33 -1.50
C ILE A 178 -2.78 13.52 -1.86
N GLN A 179 -3.43 14.14 -0.88
CA GLN A 179 -4.32 15.29 -1.12
C GLN A 179 -3.59 16.46 -1.78
N GLU A 180 -2.36 16.75 -1.34
CA GLU A 180 -1.51 17.81 -1.91
C GLU A 180 -1.19 17.60 -3.40
N TRP A 181 -1.03 16.35 -3.85
CA TRP A 181 -0.60 16.06 -5.21
C TRP A 181 -1.76 15.78 -6.17
N ILE A 182 -2.96 15.47 -5.65
CA ILE A 182 -4.13 15.19 -6.50
C ILE A 182 -5.05 16.39 -6.68
N ASN A 183 -4.90 17.43 -5.87
CA ASN A 183 -5.73 18.63 -5.96
C ASN A 183 -4.93 19.78 -6.57
N GLN A 184 -5.53 20.49 -7.52
CA GLN A 184 -4.96 21.71 -8.07
C GLN A 184 -5.48 22.89 -7.26
N ASP A 185 -4.74 23.30 -6.23
CA ASP A 185 -5.19 24.32 -5.26
C ASP A 185 -5.11 25.76 -5.81
N GLY A 186 -4.54 25.94 -7.01
CA GLY A 186 -4.47 27.23 -7.69
C GLY A 186 -3.81 27.18 -9.07
N GLU A 187 -3.79 28.33 -9.74
CA GLU A 187 -3.07 28.48 -11.01
C GLU A 187 -1.55 28.35 -10.76
N GLY A 188 -0.90 27.45 -11.49
CA GLY A 188 0.54 27.21 -11.35
C GLY A 188 0.93 26.40 -10.10
N ASP A 189 -0.01 25.66 -9.51
CA ASP A 189 0.28 24.68 -8.46
C ASP A 189 1.38 23.72 -8.93
N LYS A 190 2.48 23.66 -8.17
CA LYS A 190 3.67 22.87 -8.50
C LYS A 190 3.59 21.44 -7.99
N TYR A 191 2.65 21.12 -7.11
CA TYR A 191 2.50 19.79 -6.53
C TYR A 191 1.46 18.94 -7.27
N TYR A 192 0.48 19.58 -7.92
CA TYR A 192 -0.54 18.88 -8.68
C TYR A 192 0.04 18.02 -9.80
N ASP A 193 -0.27 16.73 -9.76
CA ASP A 193 0.06 15.74 -10.79
C ASP A 193 -1.21 15.02 -11.28
N ALA A 194 -1.58 15.28 -12.53
CA ALA A 194 -2.80 14.73 -13.13
C ALA A 194 -2.77 13.20 -13.33
N ALA A 195 -1.59 12.59 -13.47
CA ALA A 195 -1.48 11.14 -13.60
C ALA A 195 -1.69 10.46 -12.25
N TYR A 196 -1.13 11.05 -11.19
CA TYR A 196 -1.30 10.61 -9.83
C TYR A 196 -2.73 10.81 -9.33
N GLU A 197 -3.35 11.96 -9.64
CA GLU A 197 -4.77 12.21 -9.38
C GLU A 197 -5.65 11.09 -9.97
N ARG A 198 -5.47 10.78 -11.26
CA ARG A 198 -6.26 9.75 -11.94
C ARG A 198 -6.17 8.40 -11.25
N GLU A 199 -5.01 8.06 -10.69
CA GLU A 199 -4.81 6.81 -9.95
C GLU A 199 -5.44 6.85 -8.55
N ARG A 200 -5.24 7.94 -7.81
CA ARG A 200 -5.57 8.01 -6.37
C ARG A 200 -6.95 8.57 -6.05
N ARG A 201 -7.54 9.37 -6.94
CA ARG A 201 -8.85 10.00 -6.71
C ARG A 201 -9.97 8.98 -6.38
N PRO A 202 -10.08 7.83 -7.06
CA PRO A 202 -11.11 6.83 -6.72
C PRO A 202 -11.04 6.37 -5.26
N ASP A 203 -9.84 6.11 -4.74
CA ASP A 203 -9.65 5.72 -3.34
C ASP A 203 -10.06 6.87 -2.40
N GLN A 204 -9.67 8.10 -2.72
CA GLN A 204 -9.95 9.28 -1.88
C GLN A 204 -11.43 9.70 -1.85
N GLU A 205 -12.21 9.35 -2.88
CA GLU A 205 -13.67 9.57 -2.90
C GLU A 205 -14.42 8.60 -1.97
N THR A 206 -13.87 7.39 -1.80
CA THR A 206 -14.40 6.39 -0.87
C THR A 206 -13.95 6.63 0.57
N ASP A 207 -12.77 7.22 0.78
CA ASP A 207 -12.24 7.58 2.10
C ASP A 207 -13.15 8.60 2.83
N LYS A 208 -13.57 8.22 4.04
CA LYS A 208 -14.41 9.05 4.91
C LYS A 208 -13.65 9.68 6.07
N GLY A 209 -12.33 9.54 6.12
CA GLY A 209 -11.45 10.13 7.12
C GLY A 209 -11.02 9.14 8.19
N MET A 210 -10.20 9.60 9.13
CA MET A 210 -9.62 8.74 10.16
C MET A 210 -9.76 9.30 11.57
N VAL A 211 -9.87 8.44 12.57
CA VAL A 211 -9.80 8.81 14.00
C VAL A 211 -8.46 8.35 14.55
N LEU A 212 -7.76 9.26 15.23
CA LEU A 212 -6.54 8.94 15.98
C LEU A 212 -6.94 8.62 17.42
N ASN A 213 -6.89 7.35 17.79
CA ASN A 213 -7.36 6.90 19.10
C ASN A 213 -6.29 7.16 20.18
N PRO A 214 -6.68 7.43 21.44
CA PRO A 214 -5.74 7.69 22.54
C PRO A 214 -4.79 6.53 22.87
N ASP A 215 -5.16 5.30 22.51
CA ASP A 215 -4.35 4.09 22.68
C ASP A 215 -3.31 3.87 21.57
N GLY A 216 -3.27 4.77 20.58
CA GLY A 216 -2.33 4.70 19.46
C GLY A 216 -2.82 3.89 18.26
N THR A 217 -4.06 3.38 18.29
CA THR A 217 -4.72 2.81 17.11
C THR A 217 -5.27 3.91 16.19
N ILE A 218 -5.58 3.53 14.95
CA ILE A 218 -6.26 4.42 13.99
C ILE A 218 -7.49 3.70 13.47
N THR A 219 -8.62 4.40 13.45
CA THR A 219 -9.85 3.93 12.80
C THR A 219 -10.05 4.67 11.47
N THR A 220 -10.33 3.95 10.38
CA THR A 220 -10.58 4.51 9.03
C THR A 220 -11.88 3.98 8.46
#